data_AF-A0A9D8R2S5-F1
#
_entry.id   AF-A0A9D8R2S5-F1
#
_cell.length_a   1.000
_cell.length_b   1.000
_cell.length_c   1.000
_cell.angle_alpha   90.00
_cell.angle_beta   90.00
_cell.angle_gamma   90.00
#
_symmetry.space_group_name_H-M   'P 1'
#
loop_
_entity.id
_entity.type
_entity.pdbx_description
1 polymer ?
#
loop_
_entity_poly.entity_id
_entity_poly.type
_entity_poly.pdbx_seq_one_letter_code
_entity_poly.pdbx_strand_id
1 'polypeptide(L)'
;MDFTPESQSTLFNKQSFSATNVIIDDLDEKARLLSSVETTKLVKGVLSAEDGTPALQRALRWYRNTIVSGRLYSTVIGTVLIDDQSIRSTMAHKYGPIKLDAIPSLFEGFKNAVYLIDLADYDNKTTVYSYFAYPIEYDGERYYCLCRTKLTNDKNAKRRLYIHEVFSHKYIKNFTFQAAADKSHQVRGKVLYSLLLKQVICNKVNNNIEKNDN
;
A
#
# COMPACT_ATOMS: atom_id res chain seq x y z
N MET A 1 45.69 2.12 26.37
CA MET A 1 45.06 2.92 25.30
C MET A 1 43.90 2.10 24.78
N ASP A 2 42.72 2.41 25.31
CA ASP A 2 41.50 1.66 25.07
C ASP A 2 40.93 1.96 23.68
N PHE A 3 40.50 0.89 23.00
CA PHE A 3 39.73 0.95 21.77
C PHE A 3 38.26 1.24 22.12
N THR A 4 37.75 2.42 21.78
CA THR A 4 36.31 2.69 21.73
C THR A 4 35.80 2.60 20.28
N PRO A 5 34.74 1.82 20.01
CA PRO A 5 34.13 1.73 18.68
C PRO A 5 32.92 2.66 18.59
N GLU A 6 33.13 3.95 18.34
CA GLU A 6 32.05 4.86 17.94
C GLU A 6 32.49 5.72 16.77
N SER A 7 32.41 5.15 15.56
CA SER A 7 32.56 5.92 14.32
C SER A 7 31.79 5.34 13.15
N GLN A 8 30.50 5.00 13.31
CA GLN A 8 29.59 4.84 12.17
C GLN A 8 28.17 5.31 12.49
N SER A 9 28.00 6.60 12.82
CA SER A 9 26.75 7.30 12.53
C SER A 9 26.78 7.77 11.08
N THR A 10 26.64 6.83 10.14
CA THR A 10 26.42 7.18 8.74
C THR A 10 25.10 7.91 8.63
N LEU A 11 25.22 9.20 8.38
CA LEU A 11 24.17 10.14 7.99
C LEU A 11 23.19 9.48 7.01
N PHE A 12 22.01 9.12 7.52
CA PHE A 12 20.83 8.99 6.67
C PHE A 12 20.61 10.38 6.06
N ASN A 13 20.99 10.55 4.80
CA ASN A 13 20.57 11.69 4.01
C ASN A 13 19.03 11.58 3.88
N LYS A 14 18.30 12.16 4.84
CA LYS A 14 16.85 12.08 4.97
C LYS A 14 16.21 12.96 3.90
N GLN A 15 16.21 12.49 2.66
CA GLN A 15 15.37 13.08 1.64
C GLN A 15 13.91 12.70 1.98
N SER A 16 13.21 13.64 2.62
CA SER A 16 11.79 13.53 2.90
C SER A 16 11.02 13.90 1.63
N PHE A 17 10.23 12.96 1.12
CA PHE A 17 9.35 13.20 -0.01
C PHE A 17 7.97 13.63 0.51
N SER A 18 7.33 14.59 -0.15
CA SER A 18 5.93 14.89 0.14
C SER A 18 5.05 13.94 -0.67
N ALA A 19 4.13 13.24 -0.01
CA ALA A 19 3.01 12.60 -0.70
C ALA A 19 1.84 13.58 -0.62
N THR A 20 1.19 13.86 -1.76
CA THR A 20 0.11 14.86 -1.85
C THR A 20 -1.21 14.25 -1.38
N ASN A 21 -1.20 13.62 -0.20
CA ASN A 21 -2.32 12.85 0.30
C ASN A 21 -3.01 13.74 1.33
N VAL A 22 -4.30 14.05 1.13
CA VAL A 22 -5.15 14.81 2.06
C VAL A 22 -6.26 13.89 2.60
N ILE A 23 -6.73 14.10 3.84
CA ILE A 23 -7.95 13.43 4.30
C ILE A 23 -9.09 14.12 3.58
N ILE A 24 -9.68 13.39 2.65
CA ILE A 24 -10.77 13.84 1.83
C ILE A 24 -11.94 12.94 2.20
N ASP A 25 -12.93 13.47 2.91
CA ASP A 25 -14.13 12.70 3.25
C ASP A 25 -15.00 12.46 2.01
N ASP A 26 -14.84 13.33 0.99
CA ASP A 26 -15.51 13.22 -0.30
C ASP A 26 -14.97 12.06 -1.15
N LEU A 27 -15.82 11.04 -1.34
CA LEU A 27 -15.52 9.91 -2.20
C LEU A 27 -15.36 10.31 -3.66
N ASP A 28 -16.08 11.32 -4.15
CA ASP A 28 -15.99 11.79 -5.53
C ASP A 28 -14.64 12.44 -5.80
N GLU A 29 -14.11 13.19 -4.83
CA GLU A 29 -12.78 13.76 -4.96
C GLU A 29 -11.68 12.68 -4.85
N LYS A 30 -11.81 11.70 -3.95
CA LYS A 30 -10.90 10.53 -3.92
C LYS A 30 -10.91 9.78 -5.25
N ALA A 31 -12.08 9.60 -5.86
CA ALA A 31 -12.25 8.96 -7.15
C ALA A 31 -11.58 9.74 -8.28
N ARG A 32 -11.79 11.06 -8.27
CA ARG A 32 -11.18 11.99 -9.22
C ARG A 32 -9.66 11.88 -9.12
N LEU A 33 -9.08 11.92 -7.92
CA LEU A 33 -7.64 11.79 -7.72
C LEU A 33 -7.10 10.44 -8.23
N LEU A 34 -7.73 9.31 -7.86
CA LEU A 34 -7.31 7.99 -8.36
C LEU A 34 -7.48 7.82 -9.88
N SER A 35 -8.37 8.59 -10.51
CA SER A 35 -8.62 8.51 -11.94
C SER A 35 -7.74 9.49 -12.75
N SER A 36 -7.45 10.67 -12.22
CA SER A 36 -6.72 11.75 -12.90
C SER A 36 -5.20 11.70 -12.71
N VAL A 37 -4.72 11.03 -11.65
CA VAL A 37 -3.27 10.88 -11.40
C VAL A 37 -2.62 10.07 -12.53
N GLU A 38 -1.46 10.55 -12.98
CA GLU A 38 -0.61 9.83 -13.93
C GLU A 38 -0.21 8.47 -13.35
N THR A 39 -0.43 7.42 -14.13
CA THR A 39 -0.07 6.06 -13.75
C THR A 39 1.42 5.85 -13.83
N THR A 40 2.02 5.24 -12.81
CA THR A 40 3.36 4.67 -12.95
C THR A 40 3.28 3.47 -13.89
N LYS A 41 3.97 3.54 -15.03
CA LYS A 41 4.03 2.43 -15.98
C LYS A 41 4.94 1.33 -15.44
N LEU A 42 4.41 0.11 -15.37
CA LEU A 42 5.15 -1.07 -14.96
C LEU A 42 5.80 -1.72 -16.18
N VAL A 43 7.00 -2.24 -15.96
CA VAL A 43 7.69 -3.09 -16.92
C VAL A 43 7.45 -4.54 -16.50
N LYS A 44 6.87 -5.33 -17.42
CA LYS A 44 6.55 -6.73 -17.20
C LYS A 44 7.82 -7.54 -17.00
N GLY A 45 7.83 -8.35 -15.96
CA GLY A 45 8.91 -9.28 -15.69
C GLY A 45 10.20 -8.64 -15.18
N VAL A 46 10.18 -7.41 -14.65
CA VAL A 46 11.36 -6.78 -14.01
C VAL A 46 11.92 -7.65 -12.90
N LEU A 47 11.04 -8.38 -12.20
CA LEU A 47 11.42 -9.30 -11.13
C LEU A 47 11.11 -10.76 -11.51
N SER A 48 11.11 -11.07 -12.81
CA SER A 48 10.89 -12.41 -13.38
C SER A 48 11.75 -13.47 -12.70
N ALA A 49 11.35 -14.73 -12.85
CA ALA A 49 12.15 -15.86 -12.38
C ALA A 49 13.56 -15.79 -12.99
N GLU A 50 14.55 -15.84 -12.12
CA GLU A 50 15.94 -16.15 -12.43
C GLU A 50 16.18 -17.55 -11.88
N ASP A 51 16.87 -18.40 -12.63
CA ASP A 51 17.08 -19.81 -12.28
C ASP A 51 17.55 -19.97 -10.83
N GLY A 52 16.79 -20.75 -10.06
CA GLY A 52 17.06 -21.07 -8.65
C GLY A 52 16.94 -19.91 -7.64
N THR A 53 16.75 -18.66 -8.07
CA THR A 53 16.72 -17.52 -7.14
C THR A 53 15.29 -17.25 -6.64
N PRO A 54 15.01 -17.24 -5.32
CA PRO A 54 13.68 -16.95 -4.79
C PRO A 54 13.20 -15.52 -5.08
N ALA A 55 11.89 -15.33 -5.30
CA ALA A 55 11.30 -14.02 -5.65
C ALA A 55 11.59 -12.91 -4.61
N LEU A 56 11.57 -13.24 -3.32
CA LEU A 56 11.94 -12.28 -2.26
C LEU A 56 13.40 -11.82 -2.40
N GLN A 57 14.33 -12.73 -2.73
CA GLN A 57 15.73 -12.36 -2.89
C GLN A 57 15.91 -11.42 -4.08
N ARG A 58 15.20 -11.68 -5.20
CA ARG A 58 15.22 -10.79 -6.37
C ARG A 58 14.67 -9.40 -6.05
N ALA A 59 13.52 -9.33 -5.38
CA ALA A 59 12.94 -8.05 -4.96
C ALA A 59 13.86 -7.25 -4.02
N LEU A 60 14.51 -7.91 -3.06
CA LEU A 60 15.46 -7.28 -2.16
C LEU A 60 16.76 -6.86 -2.86
N ARG A 61 17.24 -7.66 -3.82
CA ARG A 61 18.40 -7.33 -4.65
C ARG A 61 18.11 -6.10 -5.50
N TRP A 62 16.97 -6.07 -6.18
CA TRP A 62 16.49 -4.90 -6.92
C TRP A 62 16.45 -3.65 -6.04
N TYR A 63 15.84 -3.76 -4.84
CA TYR A 63 15.76 -2.64 -3.90
C TYR A 63 17.15 -2.13 -3.51
N ARG A 64 18.06 -3.02 -3.09
CA ARG A 64 19.42 -2.64 -2.66
C ARG A 64 20.25 -2.02 -3.78
N ASN A 65 20.05 -2.45 -5.02
CA ASN A 65 20.79 -1.94 -6.17
C ASN A 65 20.23 -0.61 -6.70
N THR A 66 18.94 -0.35 -6.49
CA THR A 66 18.23 0.81 -7.08
C THR A 66 17.98 1.92 -6.08
N ILE A 67 17.76 1.57 -4.81
CA ILE A 67 17.34 2.48 -3.75
C ILE A 67 18.46 2.55 -2.71
N VAL A 68 19.16 3.70 -2.70
CA VAL A 68 20.32 3.95 -1.82
C VAL A 68 19.96 3.82 -0.33
N SER A 69 18.76 4.29 0.06
CA SER A 69 18.28 4.21 1.43
C SER A 69 16.74 4.27 1.49
N GLY A 70 16.17 3.81 2.61
CA GLY A 70 14.73 3.88 2.83
C GLY A 70 14.23 5.33 2.77
N ARG A 71 13.06 5.52 2.15
CA ARG A 71 12.48 6.85 1.91
C ARG A 71 11.35 7.15 2.89
N LEU A 72 11.37 8.36 3.45
CA LEU A 72 10.31 8.87 4.29
C LEU A 72 9.33 9.70 3.46
N TYR A 73 8.04 9.50 3.68
CA TYR A 73 6.97 10.23 3.02
C TYR A 73 6.12 10.94 4.06
N SER A 74 5.96 12.25 3.93
CA SER A 74 4.97 12.99 4.72
C SER A 74 3.57 12.67 4.18
N THR A 75 2.66 12.27 5.05
CA THR A 75 1.26 11.93 4.71
C THR A 75 0.30 12.49 5.75
N VAL A 76 -1.01 12.41 5.48
CA VAL A 76 -2.05 12.83 6.43
C VAL A 76 -2.05 12.12 7.78
N ILE A 77 -1.62 10.86 7.81
CA ILE A 77 -1.54 10.13 9.07
C ILE A 77 -0.24 10.45 9.81
N GLY A 78 0.67 11.22 9.21
CA GLY A 78 2.04 11.48 9.65
C GLY A 78 3.08 10.80 8.73
N THR A 79 4.33 10.79 9.16
CA THR A 79 5.42 10.24 8.33
C THR A 79 5.35 8.72 8.22
N VAL A 80 5.45 8.20 7.00
CA VAL A 80 5.60 6.77 6.72
C VAL A 80 6.96 6.47 6.09
N LEU A 81 7.46 5.25 6.31
CA LEU A 81 8.74 4.76 5.79
C LEU A 81 8.51 3.67 4.75
N ILE A 82 9.25 3.74 3.66
CA ILE A 82 9.39 2.65 2.69
C ILE A 82 10.85 2.22 2.68
N ASP A 83 11.13 1.01 3.19
CA ASP A 83 12.47 0.42 3.32
C ASP A 83 12.51 -1.05 2.84
N ASP A 84 13.60 -1.77 3.08
CA ASP A 84 13.70 -3.18 2.72
C ASP A 84 12.66 -4.05 3.44
N GLN A 85 12.30 -3.67 4.67
CA GLN A 85 11.25 -4.34 5.43
C GLN A 85 9.86 -4.10 4.81
N SER A 86 9.61 -2.95 4.19
CA SER A 86 8.41 -2.75 3.36
C SER A 86 8.33 -3.73 2.18
N ILE A 87 9.47 -4.07 1.56
CA ILE A 87 9.52 -5.08 0.49
C ILE A 87 9.24 -6.47 1.06
N ARG A 88 9.85 -6.82 2.20
CA ARG A 88 9.56 -8.08 2.90
C ARG A 88 8.09 -8.21 3.27
N SER A 89 7.49 -7.15 3.81
CA SER A 89 6.07 -7.12 4.16
C SER A 89 5.16 -7.24 2.93
N THR A 90 5.53 -6.60 1.80
CA THR A 90 4.82 -6.78 0.52
C THR A 90 4.78 -8.25 0.10
N MET A 91 5.92 -8.94 0.24
CA MET A 91 6.13 -10.33 -0.17
C MET A 91 5.65 -11.39 0.84
N ALA A 92 5.41 -11.02 2.10
CA ALA A 92 4.89 -11.92 3.13
C ALA A 92 3.42 -12.27 2.93
N HIS A 93 2.69 -11.46 2.16
CA HIS A 93 1.32 -11.75 1.75
C HIS A 93 1.30 -12.50 0.43
N LYS A 94 0.18 -13.17 0.09
CA LYS A 94 0.01 -13.79 -1.23
C LYS A 94 0.37 -12.79 -2.34
N TYR A 95 1.11 -13.25 -3.34
CA TYR A 95 1.54 -12.44 -4.46
C TYR A 95 1.50 -13.25 -5.75
N GLY A 96 1.20 -12.55 -6.85
CA GLY A 96 1.34 -13.05 -8.21
C GLY A 96 2.31 -12.17 -9.00
N PRO A 97 2.52 -12.46 -10.30
CA PRO A 97 3.49 -11.75 -11.15
C PRO A 97 3.29 -10.23 -11.15
N ILE A 98 2.04 -9.76 -11.24
CA ILE A 98 1.72 -8.32 -11.28
C ILE A 98 2.11 -7.62 -9.98
N LYS A 99 1.82 -8.24 -8.81
CA LYS A 99 2.20 -7.66 -7.52
C LYS A 99 3.72 -7.63 -7.34
N LEU A 100 4.42 -8.62 -7.89
CA LEU A 100 5.87 -8.64 -7.89
C LEU A 100 6.42 -7.47 -8.75
N ASP A 101 5.94 -7.33 -9.99
CA ASP A 101 6.34 -6.25 -10.89
C ASP A 101 5.88 -4.85 -10.46
N ALA A 102 4.93 -4.77 -9.51
CA ALA A 102 4.51 -3.52 -8.91
C ALA A 102 5.48 -3.00 -7.84
N ILE A 103 6.38 -3.83 -7.29
CA ILE A 103 7.32 -3.42 -6.24
C ILE A 103 8.16 -2.19 -6.64
N PRO A 104 8.72 -2.12 -7.86
CA PRO A 104 9.44 -0.94 -8.32
C PRO A 104 8.64 0.36 -8.29
N SER A 105 7.32 0.28 -8.51
CA SER A 105 6.46 1.47 -8.50
C SER A 105 6.21 2.04 -7.10
N LEU A 106 6.50 1.30 -6.03
CA LEU A 106 6.13 1.72 -4.67
C LEU A 106 6.73 3.07 -4.26
N PHE A 107 7.94 3.39 -4.71
CA PHE A 107 8.62 4.63 -4.30
C PHE A 107 8.11 5.87 -5.04
N GLU A 108 7.83 5.75 -6.33
CA GLU A 108 7.37 6.88 -7.14
C GLU A 108 5.83 6.96 -7.14
N GLY A 109 5.15 5.83 -7.32
CA GLY A 109 3.69 5.76 -7.31
C GLY A 109 3.08 6.20 -5.97
N PHE A 110 3.74 5.92 -4.84
CA PHE A 110 3.20 6.34 -3.54
C PHE A 110 3.16 7.87 -3.33
N LYS A 111 3.97 8.64 -4.07
CA LYS A 111 3.90 10.11 -4.01
C LYS A 111 2.52 10.65 -4.42
N ASN A 112 1.81 9.89 -5.24
CA ASN A 112 0.48 10.22 -5.74
C ASN A 112 -0.62 9.32 -5.14
N ALA A 113 -0.37 8.72 -3.97
CA ALA A 113 -1.35 7.84 -3.35
C ALA A 113 -2.54 8.61 -2.78
N VAL A 114 -3.72 8.03 -2.85
CA VAL A 114 -4.92 8.53 -2.19
C VAL A 114 -5.07 7.78 -0.88
N TYR A 115 -5.19 8.51 0.23
CA TYR A 115 -5.60 7.95 1.51
C TYR A 115 -7.05 7.48 1.41
N LEU A 116 -7.34 6.26 1.85
CA LEU A 116 -8.68 5.67 1.76
C LEU A 116 -9.42 5.79 3.09
N ILE A 117 -8.91 5.11 4.13
CA ILE A 117 -9.54 4.97 5.44
C ILE A 117 -8.58 4.34 6.46
N ASP A 118 -8.87 4.53 7.75
CA ASP A 118 -8.31 3.75 8.86
C ASP A 118 -9.30 2.66 9.29
N LEU A 119 -8.85 1.41 9.37
CA LEU A 119 -9.69 0.30 9.83
C LEU A 119 -8.95 -0.55 10.85
N ALA A 120 -9.65 -0.95 11.90
CA ALA A 120 -9.15 -1.94 12.85
C ALA A 120 -8.94 -3.29 12.15
N ASP A 121 -7.85 -3.95 12.48
CA ASP A 121 -7.64 -5.33 12.14
C ASP A 121 -8.71 -6.16 12.83
N TYR A 122 -9.32 -7.06 12.07
CA TYR A 122 -10.39 -7.85 12.60
C TYR A 122 -9.87 -8.79 13.70
N ASP A 123 -8.77 -9.49 13.41
CA ASP A 123 -8.21 -10.51 14.31
C ASP A 123 -7.62 -9.89 15.58
N ASN A 124 -7.30 -8.59 15.53
CA ASN A 124 -6.83 -7.83 16.66
C ASN A 124 -7.38 -6.40 16.63
N LYS A 125 -8.56 -6.22 17.23
CA LYS A 125 -9.29 -4.93 17.30
C LYS A 125 -8.46 -3.75 17.83
N THR A 126 -7.34 -4.00 18.50
CA THR A 126 -6.44 -2.95 18.99
C THR A 126 -5.46 -2.42 17.94
N THR A 127 -5.23 -3.19 16.87
CA THR A 127 -4.35 -2.79 15.77
C THR A 127 -5.17 -2.11 14.69
N VAL A 128 -4.90 -0.83 14.41
CA VAL A 128 -5.52 -0.10 13.30
C VAL A 128 -4.55 -0.02 12.13
N TYR A 129 -5.04 -0.15 10.91
CA TYR A 129 -4.29 0.05 9.69
C TYR A 129 -4.86 1.21 8.88
N SER A 130 -3.96 2.04 8.36
CA SER A 130 -4.30 3.08 7.38
C SER A 130 -4.09 2.52 5.98
N TYR A 131 -5.08 2.73 5.11
CA TYR A 131 -5.09 2.22 3.74
C TYR A 131 -4.88 3.35 2.74
N PHE A 132 -4.06 3.07 1.73
CA PHE A 132 -3.76 3.98 0.63
C PHE A 132 -3.87 3.24 -0.71
N ALA A 133 -4.17 3.95 -1.79
CA ALA A 133 -4.09 3.38 -3.13
C ALA A 133 -3.43 4.34 -4.11
N TYR A 134 -2.67 3.83 -5.08
CA TYR A 134 -2.22 4.61 -6.22
C TYR A 134 -2.41 3.81 -7.52
N PRO A 135 -2.65 4.49 -8.65
CA PRO A 135 -2.86 3.83 -9.92
C PRO A 135 -1.51 3.46 -10.59
N ILE A 136 -1.48 2.33 -11.27
CA ILE A 136 -0.36 1.86 -12.09
C ILE A 136 -0.90 1.39 -13.45
N GLU A 137 -0.05 1.42 -14.47
CA GLU A 137 -0.35 0.82 -15.78
C GLU A 137 0.49 -0.45 -15.95
N TYR A 138 -0.14 -1.56 -16.29
CA TYR A 138 0.54 -2.83 -16.56
C TYR A 138 -0.06 -3.45 -17.81
N ASP A 139 0.78 -3.69 -18.82
CA ASP A 139 0.36 -4.28 -20.10
C ASP A 139 -0.78 -3.49 -20.79
N GLY A 140 -0.72 -2.16 -20.73
CA GLY A 140 -1.72 -1.24 -21.30
C GLY A 140 -3.02 -1.14 -20.49
N GLU A 141 -3.13 -1.84 -19.37
CA GLU A 141 -4.32 -1.87 -18.52
C GLU A 141 -4.06 -1.15 -17.19
N ARG A 142 -5.10 -0.51 -16.66
CA ARG A 142 -5.02 0.19 -15.37
C ARG A 142 -5.21 -0.78 -14.19
N TYR A 143 -4.34 -0.66 -13.20
CA TYR A 143 -4.40 -1.37 -11.93
C TYR A 143 -4.28 -0.38 -10.77
N TYR A 144 -4.54 -0.87 -9.56
CA TYR A 144 -4.40 -0.12 -8.31
C TYR A 144 -3.57 -0.92 -7.31
N CYS A 145 -2.48 -0.31 -6.82
CA CYS A 145 -1.71 -0.82 -5.70
C CYS A 145 -2.38 -0.41 -4.40
N LEU A 146 -3.01 -1.35 -3.70
CA LEU A 146 -3.51 -1.11 -2.35
C LEU A 146 -2.35 -1.28 -1.36
N CYS A 147 -2.00 -0.21 -0.68
CA CYS A 147 -0.98 -0.17 0.35
C CYS A 147 -1.62 -0.05 1.72
N ARG A 148 -0.92 -0.54 2.75
CA ARG A 148 -1.29 -0.25 4.13
C ARG A 148 -0.09 -0.06 5.04
N THR A 149 -0.31 0.60 6.17
CA THR A 149 0.65 0.68 7.26
C THR A 149 -0.09 0.59 8.59
N LYS A 150 0.57 0.04 9.62
CA LYS A 150 0.01 -0.03 10.97
C LYS A 150 0.01 1.38 11.56
N LEU A 151 -1.16 1.85 11.98
CA LEU A 151 -1.29 3.05 12.78
C LEU A 151 -0.78 2.76 14.19
N THR A 152 0.03 3.67 14.71
CA THR A 152 0.65 3.55 16.03
C THR A 152 0.85 4.94 16.63
N ASN A 153 0.61 5.05 17.93
CA ASN A 153 0.83 6.25 18.72
C ASN A 153 2.23 6.28 19.36
N ASP A 154 3.00 5.19 19.22
CA ASP A 154 4.39 5.17 19.62
C ASP A 154 5.22 6.05 18.68
N LYS A 155 5.76 7.15 19.22
CA LYS A 155 6.60 8.12 18.50
C LYS A 155 7.90 7.51 17.95
N ASN A 156 8.34 6.37 18.50
CA ASN A 156 9.53 5.67 18.07
C ASN A 156 9.23 4.57 17.03
N ALA A 157 7.96 4.21 16.86
CA ALA A 157 7.57 3.17 15.93
C ALA A 157 7.61 3.68 14.48
N LYS A 158 8.34 2.95 13.63
CA LYS A 158 8.38 3.22 12.19
C LYS A 158 7.09 2.72 11.52
N ARG A 159 6.29 3.64 11.00
CA ARG A 159 5.12 3.33 10.16
C ARG A 159 5.56 2.87 8.78
N ARG A 160 5.81 1.57 8.66
CA ARG A 160 6.26 0.97 7.39
C ARG A 160 5.09 0.74 6.45
N LEU A 161 5.15 1.34 5.28
CA LEU A 161 4.14 1.20 4.25
C LEU A 161 4.58 0.13 3.24
N TYR A 162 3.66 -0.76 2.87
CA TYR A 162 3.91 -1.83 1.91
C TYR A 162 2.70 -2.08 1.02
N ILE A 163 2.92 -2.69 -0.15
CA ILE A 163 1.84 -3.10 -1.06
C ILE A 163 1.19 -4.35 -0.47
N HIS A 164 -0.09 -4.25 -0.11
CA HIS A 164 -0.84 -5.39 0.38
C HIS A 164 -1.40 -6.23 -0.77
N GLU A 165 -1.98 -5.59 -1.78
CA GLU A 165 -2.63 -6.26 -2.91
C GLU A 165 -2.62 -5.36 -4.16
N VAL A 166 -2.69 -5.97 -5.35
CA VAL A 166 -2.83 -5.23 -6.62
C VAL A 166 -4.08 -5.69 -7.34
N PHE A 167 -4.94 -4.74 -7.73
CA PHE A 167 -6.23 -5.03 -8.37
C PHE A 167 -6.33 -4.40 -9.75
N SER A 168 -6.86 -5.13 -10.74
CA SER A 168 -7.18 -4.52 -12.03
C SER A 168 -8.41 -3.60 -11.90
N HIS A 169 -8.42 -2.52 -12.65
CA HIS A 169 -9.56 -1.60 -12.70
C HIS A 169 -10.84 -2.32 -13.13
N LYS A 170 -10.76 -3.20 -14.15
CA LYS A 170 -11.87 -4.03 -14.63
C LYS A 170 -12.44 -4.93 -13.52
N TYR A 171 -11.57 -5.59 -12.74
CA TYR A 171 -12.00 -6.43 -11.63
C TYR A 171 -12.78 -5.61 -10.60
N ILE A 172 -12.27 -4.46 -10.17
CA ILE A 172 -12.95 -3.63 -9.16
C ILE A 172 -14.29 -3.10 -9.68
N LYS A 173 -14.36 -2.64 -10.93
CA LYS A 173 -15.63 -2.18 -11.52
C LYS A 173 -16.68 -3.28 -11.58
N ASN A 174 -16.28 -4.52 -11.85
CA ASN A 174 -17.19 -5.66 -11.94
C ASN A 174 -17.38 -6.41 -10.61
N PHE A 175 -16.61 -6.10 -9.57
CA PHE A 175 -16.69 -6.77 -8.29
C PHE A 175 -18.06 -6.56 -7.64
N THR A 176 -18.79 -7.63 -7.36
CA THR A 176 -20.06 -7.59 -6.63
C THR A 176 -19.94 -8.41 -5.36
N PHE A 177 -20.41 -7.87 -4.25
CA PHE A 177 -20.52 -8.59 -2.98
C PHE A 177 -21.97 -8.57 -2.53
N GLN A 178 -22.58 -9.73 -2.42
CA GLN A 178 -23.89 -9.91 -1.79
C GLN A 178 -23.63 -10.47 -0.39
N ALA A 179 -23.90 -9.67 0.65
CA ALA A 179 -23.94 -10.18 2.01
C ALA A 179 -25.18 -11.09 2.13
N ALA A 180 -25.01 -12.32 2.62
CA ALA A 180 -26.17 -13.13 2.98
C ALA A 180 -26.90 -12.46 4.16
N ALA A 181 -28.22 -12.58 4.19
CA ALA A 181 -29.13 -11.89 5.12
C ALA A 181 -28.90 -12.19 6.62
N ASP A 182 -28.00 -13.12 6.93
CA ASP A 182 -27.60 -13.43 8.29
C ASP A 182 -26.54 -12.44 8.78
N LYS A 183 -26.82 -11.79 9.91
CA LYS A 183 -26.13 -10.61 10.48
C LYS A 183 -24.65 -10.85 10.89
N SER A 184 -24.03 -11.95 10.49
CA SER A 184 -22.66 -12.34 10.85
C SER A 184 -21.65 -12.30 9.70
N HIS A 185 -22.05 -11.97 8.46
CA HIS A 185 -21.15 -11.93 7.30
C HIS A 185 -20.18 -10.74 7.35
N GLN A 186 -19.10 -10.90 8.11
CA GLN A 186 -18.03 -9.91 8.24
C GLN A 186 -17.13 -9.91 7.00
N VAL A 187 -16.96 -8.74 6.40
CA VAL A 187 -16.13 -8.56 5.21
C VAL A 187 -14.65 -8.54 5.60
N ARG A 188 -13.83 -9.45 5.04
CA ARG A 188 -12.38 -9.53 5.31
C ARG A 188 -11.55 -9.77 4.05
N GLY A 189 -10.23 -9.63 4.19
CA GLY A 189 -9.26 -9.99 3.17
C GLY A 189 -9.54 -9.33 1.82
N LYS A 190 -9.39 -10.07 0.72
CA LYS A 190 -9.58 -9.57 -0.64
C LYS A 190 -10.96 -8.92 -0.86
N VAL A 191 -12.01 -9.39 -0.18
CA VAL A 191 -13.37 -8.82 -0.30
C VAL A 191 -13.41 -7.40 0.28
N LEU A 192 -12.85 -7.19 1.48
CA LEU A 192 -12.77 -5.87 2.12
C LEU A 192 -12.02 -4.88 1.23
N TYR A 193 -10.85 -5.28 0.77
CA TYR A 193 -9.98 -4.47 -0.09
C TYR A 193 -10.65 -4.09 -1.41
N SER A 194 -11.40 -5.03 -1.99
CA SER A 194 -12.18 -4.79 -3.21
C SER A 194 -13.31 -3.80 -2.96
N LEU A 195 -14.00 -3.88 -1.82
CA LEU A 195 -15.05 -2.91 -1.45
C LEU A 195 -14.49 -1.51 -1.21
N LEU A 196 -13.37 -1.36 -0.50
CA LEU A 196 -12.73 -0.06 -0.27
C LEU A 196 -12.38 0.64 -1.59
N LEU A 197 -11.73 -0.10 -2.50
CA LEU A 197 -11.41 0.42 -3.82
C LEU A 197 -12.65 0.68 -4.65
N LYS A 198 -13.68 -0.17 -4.59
CA LYS A 198 -14.91 0.01 -5.35
C LYS A 198 -15.71 1.24 -4.90
N GLN A 199 -15.79 1.49 -3.59
CA GLN A 199 -16.46 2.66 -3.03
C GLN A 199 -15.86 3.94 -3.61
N VAL A 200 -14.54 4.01 -3.67
CA VAL A 200 -13.83 5.15 -4.26
C VAL A 200 -13.92 5.17 -5.79
N ILE A 201 -13.67 4.06 -6.50
CA ILE A 201 -13.59 4.08 -7.98
C ILE A 201 -14.95 4.20 -8.66
N CYS A 202 -16.02 3.68 -8.04
CA CYS A 202 -17.35 3.65 -8.63
C CYS A 202 -18.32 4.69 -8.03
N ASN A 203 -17.85 5.54 -7.10
CA ASN A 203 -18.63 6.58 -6.42
C ASN A 203 -19.95 6.04 -5.85
N LYS A 204 -20.00 4.76 -5.48
CA LYS A 204 -21.19 4.19 -4.86
C LYS A 204 -21.11 4.46 -3.37
N VAL A 205 -21.73 5.55 -2.96
CA VAL A 205 -22.10 5.81 -1.57
C VAL A 205 -22.92 4.61 -1.10
N ASN A 206 -22.32 3.75 -0.29
CA ASN A 206 -23.06 2.75 0.48
C ASN A 206 -22.89 3.11 1.94
N ASN A 207 -23.93 3.75 2.49
CA ASN A 207 -24.14 4.08 3.91
C ASN A 207 -24.26 2.85 4.84
N ASN A 208 -23.63 1.71 4.51
CA ASN A 208 -23.83 0.45 5.23
C ASN A 208 -22.54 -0.10 5.88
N ILE A 209 -21.55 0.76 6.15
CA ILE A 209 -20.53 0.46 7.15
C ILE A 209 -20.85 1.31 8.39
N GLU A 210 -22.10 1.26 8.84
CA GLU A 210 -22.45 1.80 10.15
C GLU A 210 -21.97 0.84 11.24
N LYS A 211 -21.39 1.48 12.26
CA LYS A 211 -20.92 0.90 13.51
C LYS A 211 -22.03 0.05 14.13
N ASN A 212 -21.77 -1.25 14.29
CA ASN A 212 -22.50 -2.03 15.29
C ASN A 212 -21.82 -1.83 16.65
N ASP A 213 -22.11 -0.70 17.27
CA ASP A 213 -22.00 -0.53 18.72
C ASP A 213 -23.43 -0.56 19.29
N ASN A 214 -23.82 -1.72 19.82
CA ASN A 214 -24.87 -1.87 20.83
C ASN A 214 -24.33 -2.82 21.89
#